data_AF-A0A6A7KAE9-F1
#
_entry.id   AF-A0A6A7KAE9-F1
#
_cell.length_a   1.000
_cell.length_b   1.000
_cell.length_c   1.000
_cell.angle_alpha   90.00
_cell.angle_beta   90.00
_cell.angle_gamma   90.00
#
_symmetry.space_group_name_H-M   'P 1'
#
loop_
_entity.id
_entity.type
_entity.pdbx_description
1 polymer ?
#
loop_
_entity_poly.entity_id
_entity_poly.type
_entity_poly.pdbx_seq_one_letter_code
_entity_poly.pdbx_strand_id
1 'polypeptide(L)'
;MILYIFLLIYLVNIIIIIIHELAHYIVAKILWNEVEEIVIGSRILSIKLYKVSLSPIIFGGRVDVKWNKVANSNIYQIILFFLSGVFANFITLIICWLYIKSIYGNLYIILSGFTIVINSIPIYNTDMSILLKVIKKLKKYK
;
A
#
# COMPACT_ATOMS: atom_id res chain seq x y z
N MET A 1 17.56 -24.95 -3.22
CA MET A 1 18.12 -23.59 -3.43
C MET A 1 17.14 -22.64 -4.13
N ILE A 2 16.59 -22.99 -5.30
CA ILE A 2 15.64 -22.13 -6.04
C ILE A 2 14.38 -21.81 -5.22
N LEU A 3 13.73 -22.83 -4.62
CA LEU A 3 12.54 -22.65 -3.77
C LEU A 3 12.80 -21.70 -2.58
N TYR A 4 13.99 -21.76 -2.00
CA TYR A 4 14.38 -20.90 -0.89
C TYR A 4 14.43 -19.43 -1.31
N ILE A 5 14.98 -19.14 -2.50
CA ILE A 5 15.04 -17.78 -3.05
C ILE A 5 13.63 -17.26 -3.33
N PHE A 6 12.75 -18.07 -3.91
CA PHE A 6 11.34 -17.69 -4.13
C PHE A 6 10.61 -17.40 -2.83
N LEU A 7 10.75 -18.27 -1.83
CA LEU A 7 10.15 -18.06 -0.51
C LEU A 7 10.67 -16.76 0.12
N LEU A 8 11.96 -16.47 -0.04
CA LEU A 8 12.55 -15.26 0.53
C LEU A 8 12.00 -13.99 -0.14
N ILE A 9 11.96 -13.95 -1.47
CA ILE A 9 11.37 -12.85 -2.24
C ILE A 9 9.91 -12.66 -1.82
N TYR A 10 9.19 -13.75 -1.66
CA TYR A 10 7.79 -13.74 -1.25
C TYR A 10 7.61 -13.11 0.14
N LEU A 11 8.39 -13.54 1.14
CA LEU A 11 8.33 -13.00 2.50
C LEU A 11 8.71 -11.52 2.55
N VAL A 12 9.73 -11.10 1.82
CA VAL A 12 10.12 -9.69 1.75
C VAL A 12 9.01 -8.85 1.11
N ASN A 13 8.38 -9.35 0.04
CA ASN A 13 7.25 -8.67 -0.61
C ASN A 13 6.05 -8.51 0.33
N ILE A 14 5.76 -9.52 1.15
CA ILE A 14 4.71 -9.43 2.19
C ILE A 14 4.99 -8.28 3.14
N ILE A 15 6.23 -8.16 3.64
CA ILE A 15 6.61 -7.09 4.58
C ILE A 15 6.42 -5.72 3.93
N ILE A 16 6.83 -5.56 2.67
CA ILE A 16 6.66 -4.31 1.92
C ILE A 16 5.17 -3.95 1.78
N ILE A 17 4.33 -4.91 1.42
CA ILE A 17 2.87 -4.69 1.27
C ILE A 17 2.24 -4.35 2.61
N ILE A 18 2.62 -5.03 3.69
CA ILE A 18 2.11 -4.72 5.04
C ILE A 18 2.46 -3.28 5.43
N ILE A 19 3.72 -2.86 5.26
CA ILE A 19 4.15 -1.49 5.58
C ILE A 19 3.37 -0.47 4.76
N HIS A 20 3.19 -0.74 3.47
CA HIS A 20 2.45 0.11 2.54
C HIS A 20 0.98 0.31 2.96
N GLU A 21 0.24 -0.79 3.19
CA GLU A 21 -1.17 -0.72 3.57
C GLU A 21 -1.36 -0.18 5.00
N LEU A 22 -0.41 -0.46 5.89
CA LEU A 22 -0.45 0.08 7.25
C LEU A 22 -0.35 1.61 7.24
N ALA A 23 0.43 2.18 6.33
CA ALA A 23 0.54 3.63 6.18
C ALA A 23 -0.79 4.24 5.70
N HIS A 24 -1.42 3.66 4.69
CA HIS A 24 -2.77 4.04 4.23
C HIS A 24 -3.78 3.96 5.39
N TYR A 25 -3.72 2.90 6.18
CA TYR A 25 -4.58 2.72 7.34
C TYR A 25 -4.38 3.81 8.40
N ILE A 26 -3.14 4.09 8.78
CA ILE A 26 -2.80 5.12 9.77
C ILE A 26 -3.29 6.49 9.29
N VAL A 27 -3.02 6.84 8.04
CA VAL A 27 -3.45 8.12 7.47
C VAL A 27 -4.97 8.21 7.37
N ALA A 28 -5.66 7.16 6.92
CA ALA A 28 -7.12 7.13 6.92
C ALA A 28 -7.71 7.28 8.33
N LYS A 29 -7.07 6.66 9.34
CA LYS A 29 -7.47 6.81 10.73
C LYS A 29 -7.28 8.23 11.26
N ILE A 30 -6.16 8.88 10.95
CA ILE A 30 -5.89 10.26 11.34
C ILE A 30 -6.87 11.24 10.66
N LEU A 31 -7.11 11.07 9.36
CA LEU A 31 -7.89 12.01 8.56
C LEU A 31 -9.41 11.85 8.73
N TRP A 32 -9.89 10.61 8.87
CA TRP A 32 -11.33 10.30 8.79
C TRP A 32 -11.87 9.48 9.96
N ASN A 33 -11.00 8.95 10.83
CA ASN A 33 -11.31 8.07 11.97
C ASN A 33 -12.10 6.78 11.64
N GLU A 34 -12.46 6.57 10.38
CA GLU A 34 -13.25 5.44 9.90
C GLU A 34 -12.51 4.70 8.78
N VAL A 35 -12.23 3.42 9.04
CA VAL A 35 -11.77 2.46 8.05
C VAL A 35 -12.75 1.30 8.07
N GLU A 36 -13.22 0.91 6.88
CA GLU A 36 -14.17 -0.19 6.72
C GLU A 36 -13.43 -1.52 6.79
N GLU A 37 -12.37 -1.66 5.99
CA GLU A 37 -11.63 -2.90 5.86
C GLU A 37 -10.19 -2.64 5.39
N ILE A 38 -9.24 -3.42 5.92
CA ILE A 38 -7.89 -3.56 5.37
C ILE A 38 -7.83 -4.94 4.72
N VAL A 39 -7.45 -4.99 3.44
CA VAL A 39 -7.24 -6.24 2.71
C VAL A 39 -5.76 -6.37 2.40
N ILE A 40 -5.17 -7.49 2.83
CA ILE A 40 -3.78 -7.85 2.51
C ILE A 40 -3.82 -9.16 1.74
N GLY A 41 -3.38 -9.10 0.49
CA GLY A 41 -3.40 -10.20 -0.47
C GLY A 41 -4.65 -10.26 -1.33
N SER A 42 -4.80 -11.38 -2.02
CA SER A 42 -5.88 -11.60 -2.99
C SER A 42 -7.23 -11.86 -2.32
N ARG A 43 -8.32 -11.77 -3.09
CA ARG A 43 -9.64 -12.21 -2.61
C ARG A 43 -9.75 -13.73 -2.50
N ILE A 44 -8.93 -14.47 -3.27
CA ILE A 44 -8.93 -15.93 -3.30
C ILE A 44 -8.28 -16.44 -2.00
N LEU A 45 -8.92 -17.41 -1.34
CA LEU A 45 -8.49 -17.95 -0.04
C LEU A 45 -8.37 -16.87 1.05
N SER A 46 -9.15 -15.78 0.96
CA SER A 46 -9.15 -14.75 1.98
C SER A 46 -9.92 -15.22 3.23
N ILE A 47 -9.31 -15.01 4.39
CA ILE A 47 -9.93 -15.18 5.70
C ILE A 47 -10.21 -13.79 6.24
N LYS A 48 -11.47 -13.50 6.53
CA LYS A 48 -11.90 -12.23 7.11
C LYS A 48 -11.97 -12.35 8.63
N LEU A 49 -11.17 -11.56 9.32
CA LEU A 49 -11.17 -11.39 10.77
C LEU A 49 -11.53 -9.94 11.09
N TYR A 50 -12.79 -9.71 11.49
CA TYR A 50 -13.32 -8.39 11.77
C TYR A 50 -13.15 -7.41 10.59
N LYS A 51 -12.24 -6.44 10.71
CA LYS A 51 -11.94 -5.43 9.68
C LYS A 51 -10.68 -5.75 8.85
N VAL A 52 -10.09 -6.93 9.03
CA VAL A 52 -8.89 -7.34 8.30
C VAL A 52 -9.19 -8.59 7.49
N SER A 53 -8.98 -8.52 6.18
CA SER A 53 -9.03 -9.67 5.29
C SER A 53 -7.62 -10.03 4.86
N LEU A 54 -7.20 -11.26 5.17
CA LEU A 54 -5.87 -11.77 4.88
C LEU A 54 -5.97 -12.95 3.92
N SER A 55 -5.16 -12.95 2.87
CA SER A 55 -5.00 -14.11 1.99
C SER A 55 -3.55 -14.57 1.99
N PRO A 56 -3.28 -15.88 1.96
CA PRO A 56 -1.94 -16.41 1.79
C PRO A 56 -1.38 -16.18 0.38
N ILE A 57 -2.16 -15.62 -0.54
CA ILE A 57 -1.74 -15.24 -1.90
C ILE A 57 -1.57 -13.72 -1.92
N ILE A 58 -0.35 -13.23 -1.70
CA ILE A 58 -0.08 -11.81 -1.46
C ILE A 58 0.54 -11.15 -2.69
N PHE A 59 -0.32 -10.52 -3.52
CA PHE A 59 0.07 -9.75 -4.71
C PHE A 59 -0.22 -8.24 -4.60
N GLY A 60 -0.77 -7.80 -3.46
CA GLY A 60 -1.11 -6.40 -3.20
C GLY A 60 -1.97 -6.30 -1.95
N GLY A 61 -2.45 -5.10 -1.68
CA GLY A 61 -3.42 -4.84 -0.63
C GLY A 61 -4.33 -3.68 -1.00
N ARG A 62 -5.23 -3.33 -0.09
CA ARG A 62 -6.01 -2.09 -0.14
C ARG A 62 -6.60 -1.75 1.22
N VAL A 63 -6.78 -0.47 1.46
CA VAL A 63 -7.57 0.06 2.59
C VAL A 63 -8.87 0.65 2.05
N ASP A 64 -9.99 0.05 2.41
CA ASP A 64 -11.33 0.49 2.02
C ASP A 64 -11.85 1.56 3.00
N VAL A 65 -12.19 2.73 2.46
CA VAL A 65 -12.73 3.89 3.17
C VAL A 65 -14.03 4.37 2.54
N LYS A 66 -14.96 4.88 3.36
CA LYS A 66 -16.27 5.36 2.91
C LYS A 66 -16.15 6.47 1.88
N TRP A 67 -16.79 6.30 0.72
CA TRP A 67 -16.80 7.30 -0.35
C TRP A 67 -17.29 8.67 0.13
N ASN A 68 -18.29 8.74 1.00
CA ASN A 68 -18.82 10.01 1.53
C ASN A 68 -17.74 10.82 2.27
N LYS A 69 -16.79 10.17 2.95
CA LYS A 69 -15.68 10.87 3.61
C LYS A 69 -14.70 11.40 2.58
N VAL A 70 -14.31 10.57 1.60
CA VAL A 70 -13.40 10.98 0.52
C VAL A 70 -13.99 12.13 -0.29
N ALA A 71 -15.29 12.08 -0.63
CA ALA A 71 -15.98 13.11 -1.40
C ALA A 71 -16.05 14.47 -0.70
N ASN A 72 -16.16 14.46 0.63
CA ASN A 72 -16.21 15.68 1.45
C ASN A 72 -14.82 16.17 1.90
N SER A 73 -13.75 15.49 1.51
CA SER A 73 -12.37 15.82 1.90
C SER A 73 -11.72 16.85 0.99
N ASN A 74 -10.71 17.54 1.51
CA ASN A 74 -9.85 18.39 0.69
C ASN A 74 -8.97 17.53 -0.24
N ILE A 75 -8.64 18.03 -1.43
CA ILE A 75 -7.74 17.37 -2.39
C ILE A 75 -6.42 16.99 -1.72
N TYR A 76 -5.87 17.83 -0.86
CA TYR A 76 -4.63 17.53 -0.12
C TYR A 76 -4.74 16.31 0.78
N GLN A 77 -5.89 16.10 1.44
CA GLN A 77 -6.12 14.93 2.29
C GLN A 77 -6.19 13.66 1.45
N ILE A 78 -6.82 13.75 0.27
CA ILE A 78 -6.92 12.64 -0.67
C ILE A 78 -5.53 12.28 -1.22
N ILE A 79 -4.75 13.28 -1.65
CA ILE A 79 -3.38 13.08 -2.11
C ILE A 79 -2.52 12.47 -1.00
N LEU A 80 -2.62 12.99 0.23
CA LEU A 80 -1.86 12.48 1.36
C LEU A 80 -2.19 11.01 1.65
N PHE A 81 -3.48 10.64 1.62
CA PHE A 81 -3.89 9.25 1.76
C PHE A 81 -3.24 8.39 0.68
N PHE A 82 -3.48 8.66 -0.62
CA PHE A 82 -2.96 7.83 -1.70
C PHE A 82 -1.42 7.80 -1.83
N LEU A 83 -0.71 8.82 -1.36
CA LEU A 83 0.76 8.82 -1.38
C LEU A 83 1.38 8.22 -0.11
N SER A 84 0.60 7.98 0.94
CA SER A 84 1.13 7.55 2.24
C SER A 84 1.83 6.20 2.18
N GLY A 85 1.28 5.22 1.46
CA GLY A 85 1.91 3.91 1.26
C GLY A 85 3.26 4.00 0.53
N VAL A 86 3.35 4.81 -0.52
CA VAL A 86 4.61 5.05 -1.26
C VAL A 86 5.64 5.72 -0.35
N PHE A 87 5.21 6.74 0.40
CA PHE A 87 6.07 7.49 1.30
C PHE A 87 6.62 6.63 2.45
N ALA A 88 5.80 5.76 3.03
CA ALA A 88 6.25 4.82 4.07
C ALA A 88 7.31 3.85 3.54
N ASN A 89 7.09 3.25 2.36
CA ASN A 89 8.09 2.38 1.74
C ASN A 89 9.38 3.13 1.39
N PHE A 90 9.28 4.40 1.01
CA PHE A 90 10.47 5.22 0.74
C PHE A 90 11.27 5.49 2.02
N ILE A 91 10.60 5.82 3.13
CA ILE A 91 11.26 6.00 4.44
C ILE A 91 11.94 4.69 4.88
N THR A 92 11.26 3.56 4.79
CA THR A 92 11.82 2.27 5.22
C THR A 92 12.96 1.82 4.32
N LEU A 93 12.92 2.13 3.01
CA LEU A 93 14.03 1.92 2.09
C LEU A 93 15.26 2.70 2.55
N ILE A 94 15.13 3.99 2.89
CA ILE A 94 16.24 4.81 3.38
C ILE A 94 16.81 4.23 4.69
N ILE A 95 15.95 3.86 5.64
CA ILE A 95 16.38 3.26 6.90
C ILE A 95 17.15 1.95 6.64
N CYS A 96 16.64 1.08 5.76
CA CYS A 96 17.32 -0.16 5.41
C CYS A 96 18.68 0.12 4.75
N TRP A 97 18.75 1.09 3.85
CA TRP A 97 19.98 1.46 3.16
C TRP A 97 21.07 1.99 4.10
N LEU A 98 20.68 2.78 5.11
CA LEU A 98 21.61 3.35 6.08
C LEU A 98 22.10 2.33 7.11
N TYR A 99 21.21 1.45 7.58
CA TYR A 99 21.46 0.64 8.78
C TYR A 99 21.59 -0.87 8.55
N ILE A 100 21.13 -1.40 7.41
CA ILE A 100 21.06 -2.85 7.17
C ILE A 100 21.99 -3.26 6.03
N LYS A 101 23.21 -3.70 6.40
CA LYS A 101 24.19 -4.25 5.46
C LYS A 101 24.08 -5.79 5.42
N SER A 102 22.96 -6.30 4.93
CA SER A 102 22.73 -7.74 4.76
C SER A 102 22.12 -8.06 3.40
N ILE A 103 22.22 -9.31 2.96
CA ILE A 103 21.57 -9.78 1.73
C ILE A 103 20.05 -9.54 1.76
N TYR A 104 19.44 -9.68 2.94
CA TYR A 104 18.03 -9.41 3.18
C TYR A 104 17.69 -7.92 3.04
N GLY A 105 18.55 -7.04 3.58
CA GLY A 105 18.42 -5.59 3.41
C GLY A 105 18.52 -5.16 1.96
N ASN A 106 19.51 -5.70 1.23
CA ASN A 106 19.67 -5.41 -0.20
C ASN A 106 18.45 -5.87 -1.01
N LEU A 107 17.93 -7.07 -0.73
CA LEU A 107 16.72 -7.57 -1.40
C LEU A 107 15.49 -6.69 -1.09
N TYR A 108 15.33 -6.27 0.17
CA TYR A 108 14.27 -5.36 0.57
C TYR A 108 14.36 -4.01 -0.16
N ILE A 109 15.56 -3.43 -0.25
CA ILE A 109 15.79 -2.15 -0.95
C ILE A 109 15.39 -2.25 -2.42
N ILE A 110 15.83 -3.31 -3.11
CA ILE A 110 15.50 -3.52 -4.53
C ILE A 110 13.99 -3.64 -4.72
N LEU A 111 13.33 -4.53 -3.96
CA LEU A 111 11.90 -4.77 -4.09
C LEU A 111 11.08 -3.53 -3.71
N SER A 112 11.45 -2.83 -2.62
CA SER A 112 10.78 -1.60 -2.21
C SER A 112 10.92 -0.50 -3.26
N GLY A 113 12.10 -0.39 -3.88
CA GLY A 113 12.34 0.54 -4.98
C GLY A 113 11.39 0.29 -6.15
N PHE A 114 11.24 -0.97 -6.57
CA PHE A 114 10.25 -1.34 -7.60
C PHE A 114 8.82 -0.99 -7.19
N THR A 115 8.41 -1.32 -5.95
CA THR A 115 7.07 -1.01 -5.45
C THR A 115 6.78 0.49 -5.43
N ILE A 116 7.76 1.31 -5.04
CA ILE A 116 7.67 2.78 -5.05
C ILE A 116 7.46 3.28 -6.47
N VAL A 117 8.31 2.83 -7.41
CA VAL A 117 8.21 3.25 -8.82
C VAL A 117 6.87 2.85 -9.41
N ILE A 118 6.45 1.60 -9.25
CA ILE A 118 5.17 1.10 -9.81
C ILE A 118 3.99 1.88 -9.23
N ASN A 119 3.93 2.10 -7.91
CA ASN A 119 2.80 2.82 -7.30
C ASN A 119 2.79 4.33 -7.57
N SER A 120 3.93 4.90 -7.98
CA SER A 120 4.06 6.33 -8.34
C SER A 120 3.63 6.63 -9.77
N ILE A 121 3.53 5.62 -10.64
CA ILE A 121 3.16 5.78 -12.05
C ILE A 121 1.67 5.44 -12.21
N PRO A 122 0.90 6.16 -13.06
CA PRO A 122 -0.54 5.91 -13.27
C PRO A 122 -0.82 4.66 -14.15
N ILE A 123 -0.30 3.49 -13.76
CA ILE A 123 -0.56 2.19 -14.38
C ILE A 123 -1.81 1.54 -13.76
N TYR A 124 -2.41 0.56 -14.42
CA TYR A 124 -3.60 -0.12 -13.91
C TYR A 124 -3.46 -0.60 -12.46
N ASN A 125 -4.40 -0.17 -11.60
CA ASN A 125 -4.55 -0.59 -10.21
C ASN A 125 -3.41 -0.18 -9.25
N THR A 126 -2.72 0.93 -9.56
CA THR A 126 -1.76 1.58 -8.66
C THR A 126 -2.39 2.75 -7.90
N ASP A 127 -1.79 3.14 -6.79
CA ASP A 127 -2.20 4.32 -5.99
C ASP A 127 -2.37 5.58 -6.84
N MET A 128 -1.37 5.90 -7.66
CA MET A 128 -1.42 7.08 -8.55
C MET A 128 -2.59 6.99 -9.54
N SER A 129 -2.86 5.81 -10.10
CA SER A 129 -3.99 5.64 -11.03
C SER A 129 -5.35 5.81 -10.35
N ILE A 130 -5.49 5.34 -9.11
CA ILE A 130 -6.72 5.45 -8.32
C ILE A 130 -6.90 6.90 -7.87
N LEU A 131 -5.86 7.56 -7.40
CA LEU A 131 -5.84 8.98 -7.06
C LEU A 131 -6.38 9.83 -8.21
N LEU A 132 -5.83 9.65 -9.43
CA LEU A 132 -6.27 10.39 -10.61
C LEU A 132 -7.75 10.11 -10.96
N LYS A 133 -8.20 8.86 -10.83
CA LYS A 133 -9.61 8.49 -11.02
C LYS A 133 -10.52 9.17 -10.00
N VAL A 134 -10.12 9.20 -8.73
CA VAL A 134 -10.86 9.87 -7.65
C VAL A 134 -10.93 11.37 -7.89
N ILE A 135 -9.80 12.03 -8.20
CA ILE A 135 -9.78 13.47 -8.51
C ILE A 135 -10.67 13.78 -9.72
N LYS A 136 -10.57 13.00 -10.81
CA LYS A 136 -11.42 13.18 -12.00
C LYS A 136 -12.90 13.01 -11.68
N LYS A 137 -13.25 12.03 -10.84
CA LYS A 137 -14.62 11.82 -10.38
C LYS A 137 -15.10 13.03 -9.57
N LEU A 138 -14.31 13.55 -8.64
CA LEU A 138 -14.68 14.71 -7.83
C LEU A 138 -14.90 15.97 -8.65
N LYS A 139 -14.08 16.21 -9.69
CA LYS A 139 -14.28 17.33 -10.62
C LYS A 139 -15.56 17.24 -11.45
N LYS A 140 -16.14 16.04 -11.62
CA LYS A 140 -17.40 15.85 -12.37
C LYS A 140 -18.64 16.15 -11.53
N TYR A 141 -18.53 16.05 -10.20
CA TYR A 141 -19.64 16.21 -9.25
C TYR A 141 -19.56 17.48 -8.41
N LYS A 142 -18.56 18.35 -8.66
CA LYS A 142 -18.47 19.72 -8.16
C LYS A 142 -18.69 20.67 -9.33
#